data_AF-A0A1I7D516-F1
#
_entry.id   AF-A0A1I7D516-F1
#
_cell.length_a   1.000
_cell.length_b   1.000
_cell.length_c   1.000
_cell.angle_alpha   90.00
_cell.angle_beta   90.00
_cell.angle_gamma   90.00
#
_symmetry.space_group_name_H-M   'P 1'
#
loop_
_entity.id
_entity.type
_entity.pdbx_description
1 polymer ?
#
loop_
_entity_poly.entity_id
_entity_poly.type
_entity_poly.pdbx_seq_one_letter_code
_entity_poly.pdbx_strand_id
1 'polypeptide(L)'
;MLQRALDAGVPAGWLTADEIYGQDKRLRVWCEQHGLPYVLATRSNDTVAAIDWRQRRVRALIAGLPESARTRCSAGAGADGQRFYDWARVELLGGFDPGWARWMLARRAIPASLGEEPELAYYVCAGPAGTTLEQLIAVAGGRWRIEECFQAAKNEAGLASYQVRDYTAWYRHITLAMLAHAYLSATRASAEKG
;
A
#
# COMPACT_ATOMS: atom_id res chain seq x y z
N MET A 1 -13.29 10.95 -2.64
CA MET A 1 -13.81 9.61 -2.27
C MET A 1 -13.37 9.22 -0.87
N LEU A 2 -12.06 9.22 -0.57
CA LEU A 2 -11.53 8.87 0.76
C LEU A 2 -12.17 9.70 1.89
N GLN A 3 -12.24 11.02 1.74
CA GLN A 3 -12.93 11.91 2.69
C GLN A 3 -14.36 11.45 2.97
N ARG A 4 -15.17 11.25 1.92
CA ARG A 4 -16.56 10.80 2.05
C ARG A 4 -16.68 9.44 2.76
N ALA A 5 -15.72 8.55 2.59
CA ALA A 5 -15.72 7.25 3.26
C ALA A 5 -15.40 7.39 4.76
N LEU A 6 -14.40 8.20 5.10
CA LEU A 6 -14.08 8.50 6.51
C LEU A 6 -15.22 9.25 7.20
N ASP A 7 -15.78 10.27 6.56
CA ASP A 7 -16.92 11.05 7.08
C ASP A 7 -18.16 10.17 7.31
N ALA A 8 -18.34 9.13 6.49
CA ALA A 8 -19.40 8.14 6.63
C ALA A 8 -19.10 7.06 7.69
N GLY A 9 -17.97 7.15 8.40
CA GLY A 9 -17.58 6.21 9.45
C GLY A 9 -17.12 4.84 8.94
N VAL A 10 -16.71 4.73 7.68
CA VAL A 10 -16.15 3.47 7.15
C VAL A 10 -14.86 3.15 7.91
N PRO A 11 -14.78 1.99 8.60
CA PRO A 11 -13.60 1.67 9.40
C PRO A 11 -12.39 1.45 8.48
N ALA A 12 -11.31 2.20 8.72
CA ALA A 12 -10.06 2.09 7.99
C ALA A 12 -8.88 2.15 8.97
N GLY A 13 -8.18 1.03 9.13
CA GLY A 13 -6.99 0.98 10.01
C GLY A 13 -5.71 1.47 9.33
N TRP A 14 -5.59 1.27 8.02
CA TRP A 14 -4.44 1.66 7.21
C TRP A 14 -4.86 1.98 5.79
N LEU A 15 -4.18 2.94 5.16
CA LEU A 15 -4.27 3.20 3.72
C LEU A 15 -3.08 2.58 2.99
N THR A 16 -3.34 1.89 1.88
CA THR A 16 -2.30 1.44 0.94
C THR A 16 -2.73 1.75 -0.48
N ALA A 17 -1.77 2.09 -1.33
CA ALA A 17 -2.03 2.41 -2.72
C ALA A 17 -0.78 2.17 -3.58
N ASP A 18 -1.00 2.12 -4.89
CA ASP A 18 0.06 2.02 -5.88
C ASP A 18 0.90 3.30 -5.99
N GLU A 19 1.88 3.25 -6.87
CA GLU A 19 2.86 4.29 -7.10
C GLU A 19 2.26 5.61 -7.60
N ILE A 20 1.13 5.56 -8.32
CA ILE A 20 0.49 6.75 -8.91
C ILE A 20 -0.06 7.63 -7.78
N TYR A 21 -0.79 7.02 -6.86
CA TYR A 21 -1.32 7.74 -5.71
C TYR A 21 -0.25 8.03 -4.67
N GLY A 22 0.67 7.08 -4.45
CA GLY A 22 1.63 7.21 -3.38
C GLY A 22 2.64 8.32 -3.59
N GLN A 23 2.95 8.72 -4.84
CA GLN A 23 3.77 9.89 -5.16
C GLN A 23 3.11 11.23 -4.80
N ASP A 24 1.78 11.27 -4.67
CA ASP A 24 1.09 12.50 -4.30
C ASP A 24 1.36 12.86 -2.84
N LYS A 25 2.22 13.85 -2.64
CA LYS A 25 2.54 14.37 -1.29
C LYS A 25 1.31 14.97 -0.60
N ARG A 26 0.31 15.45 -1.34
CA ARG A 26 -0.95 15.96 -0.77
C ARG A 26 -1.76 14.83 -0.14
N LEU A 27 -1.76 13.64 -0.76
CA LEU A 27 -2.41 12.47 -0.17
C LEU A 27 -1.75 12.08 1.15
N ARG A 28 -0.41 12.08 1.22
CA ARG A 28 0.33 11.80 2.46
C ARG A 28 -0.04 12.78 3.58
N VAL A 29 0.02 14.07 3.29
CA VAL A 29 -0.36 15.13 4.23
C VAL A 29 -1.81 14.99 4.67
N TRP A 30 -2.72 14.71 3.73
CA TRP A 30 -4.13 14.48 4.04
C TRP A 30 -4.33 13.29 4.98
N CYS A 31 -3.61 12.19 4.78
CA CYS A 31 -3.67 11.02 5.67
C CYS A 31 -3.22 11.40 7.10
N GLU A 32 -2.10 12.11 7.23
CA GLU A 32 -1.59 12.54 8.53
C GLU A 32 -2.56 13.51 9.24
N GLN A 33 -3.17 14.45 8.50
CA GLN A 33 -4.17 15.36 9.05
C GLN A 33 -5.42 14.66 9.58
N HIS A 34 -5.73 13.48 9.05
CA HIS A 34 -6.87 12.66 9.47
C HIS A 34 -6.46 11.53 10.43
N GLY A 35 -5.18 11.49 10.86
CA GLY A 35 -4.66 10.41 11.71
C GLY A 35 -4.75 9.02 11.07
N LEU A 36 -4.81 8.94 9.73
CA LEU A 36 -4.92 7.69 8.99
C LEU A 36 -3.53 7.14 8.67
N PRO A 37 -3.10 6.02 9.28
CA PRO A 37 -1.80 5.42 9.00
C PRO A 37 -1.75 4.94 7.55
N TYR A 38 -0.57 4.98 6.93
CA TYR A 38 -0.44 4.60 5.53
C TYR A 38 0.87 3.89 5.19
N VAL A 39 0.81 3.10 4.12
CA VAL A 39 1.95 2.51 3.41
C VAL A 39 1.70 2.69 1.92
N LEU A 40 2.34 3.69 1.31
CA LEU A 40 2.08 4.08 -0.06
C LEU A 40 3.29 3.76 -0.94
N ALA A 41 3.09 2.98 -2.02
CA ALA A 41 4.15 2.71 -2.97
C ALA A 41 4.63 4.01 -3.64
N THR A 42 5.91 4.13 -3.94
CA THR A 42 6.47 5.33 -4.57
C THR A 42 7.60 4.99 -5.54
N ARG A 43 7.96 5.95 -6.39
CA ARG A 43 9.08 5.82 -7.32
C ARG A 43 10.41 5.84 -6.61
N SER A 44 11.39 5.16 -7.19
CA SER A 44 12.79 5.18 -6.77
C SER A 44 13.41 6.60 -6.73
N ASN A 45 12.89 7.53 -7.53
CA ASN A 45 13.36 8.92 -7.62
C ASN A 45 12.56 9.90 -6.74
N ASP A 46 11.52 9.45 -6.03
CA ASP A 46 10.77 10.29 -5.11
C ASP A 46 11.66 10.79 -3.97
N THR A 47 11.29 11.94 -3.40
CA THR A 47 12.06 12.68 -2.40
C THR A 47 11.33 12.74 -1.06
N VAL A 48 12.06 12.39 0.00
CA VAL A 48 11.58 12.43 1.38
C VAL A 48 12.56 13.20 2.26
N ALA A 49 12.05 13.79 3.34
CA ALA A 49 12.87 14.40 4.37
C ALA A 49 13.49 13.30 5.25
N ALA A 50 14.82 13.19 5.23
CA ALA A 50 15.54 12.30 6.15
C ALA A 50 15.78 12.98 7.50
N ILE A 51 16.14 12.19 8.51
CA ILE A 51 16.39 12.65 9.89
C ILE A 51 17.46 13.76 10.01
N ASP A 52 18.32 13.90 9.01
CA ASP A 52 19.33 14.96 8.90
C ASP A 52 18.76 16.27 8.30
N TRP A 53 17.44 16.37 8.21
CA TRP A 53 16.69 17.52 7.67
C TRP A 53 16.92 17.77 6.17
N ARG A 54 17.54 16.84 5.45
CA ARG A 54 17.79 16.95 4.01
C ARG A 54 16.74 16.18 3.20
N GLN A 55 16.39 16.74 2.04
CA GLN A 55 15.63 15.99 1.03
C GLN A 55 16.56 14.98 0.38
N ARG A 56 16.16 13.71 0.40
CA ARG A 56 16.91 12.61 -0.21
C ARG A 56 16.01 11.77 -1.09
N ARG A 57 16.56 11.23 -2.18
CA ARG A 57 15.85 10.26 -3.02
C ARG A 57 15.71 8.94 -2.26
N VAL A 58 14.55 8.31 -2.34
CA VAL A 58 14.29 7.04 -1.62
C VAL A 58 15.30 5.95 -1.97
N ARG A 59 15.70 5.84 -3.25
CA ARG A 59 16.74 4.88 -3.67
C ARG A 59 18.10 5.14 -3.04
N ALA A 60 18.47 6.40 -2.84
CA ALA A 60 19.77 6.78 -2.28
C ALA A 60 19.84 6.44 -0.78
N LEU A 61 18.71 6.56 -0.08
CA LEU A 61 18.59 6.12 1.31
C LEU A 61 18.77 4.61 1.44
N ILE A 62 18.17 3.81 0.56
CA ILE A 62 18.32 2.34 0.57
C ILE A 62 19.70 1.88 0.14
N ALA A 63 20.28 2.50 -0.90
CA ALA A 63 21.59 2.11 -1.42
C ALA A 63 22.71 2.32 -0.39
N GLY A 64 22.53 3.24 0.57
CA GLY A 64 23.50 3.48 1.64
C GLY A 64 23.39 2.53 2.83
N LEU A 65 22.42 1.62 2.85
CA LEU A 65 22.25 0.69 3.98
C LEU A 65 23.20 -0.51 3.87
N PRO A 66 23.78 -0.97 4.99
CA PRO A 66 24.50 -2.23 5.01
C PRO A 66 23.53 -3.39 4.78
N GLU A 67 24.04 -4.52 4.27
CA GLU A 67 23.22 -5.70 4.00
C GLU A 67 22.58 -6.28 5.27
N SER A 68 23.22 -6.10 6.43
CA SER A 68 22.69 -6.48 7.75
C SER A 68 21.46 -5.69 8.18
N ALA A 69 21.17 -4.53 7.56
CA ALA A 69 19.96 -3.77 7.82
C ALA A 69 18.73 -4.34 7.09
N ARG A 70 18.91 -5.39 6.28
CA ARG A 70 17.81 -6.09 5.60
C ARG A 70 17.35 -7.28 6.42
N THR A 71 16.04 -7.50 6.43
CA THR A 71 15.42 -8.66 7.08
C THR A 71 14.55 -9.40 6.07
N ARG A 72 14.73 -10.71 5.99
CA ARG A 72 13.92 -11.56 5.13
C ARG A 72 12.58 -11.85 5.80
N CYS A 73 11.50 -11.39 5.18
CA CYS A 73 10.14 -11.53 5.71
C CYS A 73 9.14 -11.79 4.58
N SER A 74 8.06 -12.49 4.91
CA SER A 74 6.96 -12.73 3.97
C SER A 74 6.01 -11.52 3.89
N ALA A 75 5.62 -11.13 2.68
CA ALA A 75 4.52 -10.18 2.41
C ALA A 75 3.14 -10.87 2.38
N GLY A 76 3.01 -12.02 3.05
CA GLY A 76 1.82 -12.86 3.07
C GLY A 76 1.77 -13.87 1.92
N ALA A 77 0.74 -14.70 1.96
CA ALA A 77 0.50 -15.76 0.97
C ALA A 77 0.22 -15.17 -0.43
N GLY A 78 0.74 -15.82 -1.46
CA GLY A 78 0.41 -15.67 -2.87
C GLY A 78 0.08 -17.02 -3.50
N ALA A 79 -0.13 -17.04 -4.82
CA ALA A 79 -0.52 -18.23 -5.56
C ALA A 79 0.44 -19.43 -5.38
N ASP A 80 1.75 -19.16 -5.30
CA ASP A 80 2.80 -20.18 -5.15
C ASP A 80 3.30 -20.35 -3.70
N GLY A 81 2.54 -19.86 -2.72
CA GLY A 81 2.90 -19.91 -1.30
C GLY A 81 3.35 -18.58 -0.70
N GLN A 82 4.14 -18.62 0.37
CA GLN A 82 4.59 -17.42 1.08
C GLN A 82 5.53 -16.56 0.22
N ARG A 83 5.21 -15.27 0.07
CA ARG A 83 6.00 -14.35 -0.77
C ARG A 83 7.12 -13.70 0.03
N PHE A 84 8.27 -14.37 0.10
CA PHE A 84 9.45 -13.87 0.79
C PHE A 84 10.19 -12.80 -0.02
N TYR A 85 10.57 -11.72 0.66
CA TYR A 85 11.41 -10.66 0.13
C TYR A 85 12.41 -10.22 1.20
N ASP A 86 13.48 -9.55 0.79
CA ASP A 86 14.37 -8.84 1.71
C ASP A 86 13.84 -7.42 1.89
N TRP A 87 13.56 -7.05 3.14
CA TRP A 87 12.97 -5.76 3.50
C TRP A 87 13.98 -4.90 4.23
N ALA A 88 13.97 -3.60 3.96
CA ALA A 88 14.72 -2.60 4.71
C ALA A 88 13.78 -1.45 5.11
N ARG A 89 13.94 -0.96 6.34
CA ARG A 89 13.20 0.19 6.87
C ARG A 89 14.18 1.25 7.33
N VAL A 90 13.93 2.49 6.92
CA VAL A 90 14.67 3.68 7.35
C VAL A 90 13.69 4.66 7.96
N GLU A 91 14.01 5.18 9.14
CA GLU A 91 13.24 6.25 9.76
C GLU A 91 13.44 7.56 8.99
N LEU A 92 12.34 8.29 8.78
CA LEU A 92 12.32 9.58 8.13
C LEU A 92 12.13 10.68 9.17
N LEU A 93 12.28 11.94 8.73
CA LEU A 93 12.00 13.07 9.60
C LEU A 93 10.52 13.02 10.06
N GLY A 94 10.34 12.82 11.36
CA GLY A 94 9.04 12.80 12.01
C GLY A 94 8.35 14.17 12.05
N GLY A 95 7.08 14.16 12.47
CA GLY A 95 6.38 15.39 12.85
C GLY A 95 6.75 15.82 14.28
N PHE A 96 6.04 16.81 14.80
CA PHE A 96 6.18 17.22 16.21
C PHE A 96 5.46 16.29 17.19
N ASP A 97 4.59 15.41 16.69
CA ASP A 97 3.90 14.41 17.50
C ASP A 97 4.80 13.20 17.75
N PRO A 98 5.22 12.93 19.01
CA PRO A 98 6.06 11.79 19.34
C PRO A 98 5.33 10.44 19.20
N GLY A 99 3.99 10.45 19.15
CA GLY A 99 3.17 9.26 18.92
C GLY A 99 3.14 8.83 17.45
N TRP A 100 3.68 9.64 16.54
CA TRP A 100 3.62 9.42 15.09
C TRP A 100 5.00 9.42 14.46
N ALA A 101 5.29 8.41 13.66
CA ALA A 101 6.56 8.28 12.97
C ALA A 101 6.37 8.06 11.47
N ARG A 102 7.41 8.38 10.72
CA ARG A 102 7.48 8.23 9.27
C ARG A 102 8.63 7.30 8.93
N TRP A 103 8.42 6.44 7.95
CA TRP A 103 9.44 5.52 7.47
C TRP A 103 9.47 5.48 5.96
N MET A 104 10.63 5.13 5.43
CA MET A 104 10.75 4.61 4.08
C MET A 104 11.02 3.12 4.19
N LEU A 105 10.22 2.35 3.48
CA LEU A 105 10.30 0.89 3.41
C LEU A 105 10.72 0.51 2.00
N ALA A 106 11.63 -0.44 1.86
CA ALA A 106 11.98 -1.02 0.58
C ALA A 106 11.88 -2.53 0.61
N ARG A 107 11.33 -3.06 -0.48
CA ARG A 107 11.24 -4.48 -0.80
C ARG A 107 12.25 -4.79 -1.87
N ARG A 108 13.06 -5.82 -1.66
CA ARG A 108 13.97 -6.37 -2.67
C ARG A 108 13.57 -7.81 -2.98
N ALA A 109 13.37 -8.10 -4.26
CA ALA A 109 13.20 -9.48 -4.75
C ALA A 109 14.42 -10.32 -4.38
N ILE A 110 14.19 -11.61 -4.12
CA ILE A 110 15.27 -12.58 -3.92
C ILE A 110 15.63 -13.10 -5.32
N PRO A 111 16.85 -12.83 -5.84
CA PRO A 111 17.26 -13.32 -7.15
C PRO A 111 17.15 -14.85 -7.22
N ALA A 112 16.64 -15.37 -8.33
CA ALA A 112 16.55 -16.82 -8.54
C ALA A 112 17.87 -17.40 -9.07
N SER A 113 18.74 -16.54 -9.63
CA SER A 113 20.00 -16.94 -10.25
C SER A 113 21.13 -15.94 -9.97
N LEU A 114 22.38 -16.40 -10.03
CA LEU A 114 23.55 -15.54 -9.90
C LEU A 114 23.62 -14.58 -11.09
N GLY A 115 23.66 -13.27 -10.82
CA GLY A 115 23.76 -12.22 -11.85
C GLY A 115 22.43 -11.56 -12.23
N GLU A 116 21.31 -12.00 -11.67
CA GLU A 116 20.03 -11.30 -11.81
C GLU A 116 19.98 -10.08 -10.87
N GLU A 117 19.71 -8.91 -11.46
CA GLU A 117 19.49 -7.68 -10.70
C GLU A 117 18.12 -7.74 -10.01
N PRO A 118 18.08 -7.70 -8.66
CA PRO A 118 16.82 -7.85 -7.94
C PRO A 118 15.90 -6.66 -8.16
N GLU A 119 14.61 -6.93 -8.41
CA GLU A 119 13.59 -5.90 -8.43
C GLU A 119 13.48 -5.20 -7.06
N LEU A 120 13.46 -3.87 -7.08
CA LEU A 120 13.27 -3.03 -5.90
C LEU A 120 11.94 -2.28 -5.98
N ALA A 121 11.14 -2.36 -4.92
CA ALA A 121 9.96 -1.53 -4.72
C ALA A 121 10.12 -0.68 -3.45
N TYR A 122 9.62 0.56 -3.49
CA TYR A 122 9.77 1.54 -2.42
C TYR A 122 8.40 1.98 -1.93
N TYR A 123 8.31 2.26 -0.63
CA TYR A 123 7.10 2.73 0.02
C TYR A 123 7.45 3.86 0.99
N VAL A 124 6.59 4.87 1.05
CA VAL A 124 6.59 5.86 2.12
C VAL A 124 5.49 5.50 3.09
N CYS A 125 5.84 5.43 4.36
CA CYS A 125 4.97 4.97 5.42
C CYS A 125 4.86 6.05 6.50
N ALA A 126 3.70 6.15 7.14
CA ALA A 126 3.55 6.88 8.38
C ALA A 126 2.44 6.27 9.25
N GLY A 127 2.58 6.38 10.56
CA GLY A 127 1.64 5.78 11.49
C GLY A 127 2.11 5.87 12.94
N PRO A 128 1.44 5.16 13.87
CA PRO A 128 1.81 5.13 15.28
C PRO A 128 3.26 4.72 15.47
N ALA A 129 4.03 5.42 16.31
CA ALA A 129 5.48 5.21 16.47
C ALA A 129 5.86 3.76 16.87
N GLY A 130 4.95 3.04 17.55
CA GLY A 130 5.11 1.62 17.89
C GLY A 130 4.89 0.64 16.73
N THR A 131 4.68 1.11 15.49
CA THR A 131 4.43 0.24 14.33
C THR A 131 5.64 -0.65 14.01
N THR A 132 5.42 -1.96 13.93
CA THR A 132 6.48 -2.93 13.64
C THR A 132 6.76 -3.04 12.14
N LEU A 133 7.91 -3.63 11.78
CA LEU A 133 8.25 -3.89 10.39
C LEU A 133 7.23 -4.86 9.75
N GLU A 134 6.83 -5.89 10.49
CA GLU A 134 5.87 -6.92 10.05
C GLU A 134 4.50 -6.31 9.75
N GLN A 135 4.06 -5.32 10.54
CA GLN A 135 2.82 -4.60 10.28
C GLN A 135 2.90 -3.80 8.98
N LEU A 136 4.00 -3.07 8.76
CA LEU A 136 4.20 -2.33 7.50
C LEU A 136 4.24 -3.28 6.29
N ILE A 137 4.91 -4.43 6.42
CA ILE A 137 4.99 -5.46 5.38
C ILE A 137 3.62 -6.06 5.10
N ALA A 138 2.82 -6.34 6.14
CA ALA A 138 1.47 -6.87 5.97
C ALA A 138 0.57 -5.89 5.20
N VAL A 139 0.64 -4.60 5.52
CA VAL A 139 -0.11 -3.54 4.80
C VAL A 139 0.39 -3.39 3.36
N ALA A 140 1.70 -3.41 3.13
CA ALA A 140 2.29 -3.38 1.78
C ALA A 140 1.86 -4.61 0.95
N GLY A 141 1.89 -5.80 1.56
CA GLY A 141 1.50 -7.07 0.95
C GLY A 141 0.01 -7.17 0.62
N GLY A 142 -0.83 -6.43 1.35
CA GLY A 142 -2.26 -6.26 1.09
C GLY A 142 -2.58 -5.62 -0.26
N ARG A 143 -1.64 -4.88 -0.88
CA ARG A 143 -1.83 -4.26 -2.20
C ARG A 143 -2.21 -5.28 -3.28
N TRP A 144 -1.69 -6.49 -3.20
CA TRP A 144 -2.03 -7.56 -4.16
C TRP A 144 -3.52 -7.93 -4.12
N ARG A 145 -4.13 -7.94 -2.93
CA ARG A 145 -5.56 -8.23 -2.79
C ARG A 145 -6.45 -7.19 -3.49
N ILE A 146 -5.93 -5.98 -3.69
CA ILE A 146 -6.64 -4.93 -4.44
C ILE A 146 -6.76 -5.33 -5.91
N GLU A 147 -5.68 -5.84 -6.51
CA GLU A 147 -5.68 -6.32 -7.91
C GLU A 147 -6.60 -7.54 -8.07
N GLU A 148 -6.55 -8.49 -7.12
CA GLU A 148 -7.47 -9.64 -7.09
C GLU A 148 -8.94 -9.21 -6.95
N CYS A 149 -9.23 -8.26 -6.05
CA CYS A 149 -10.56 -7.69 -5.86
C CYS A 149 -11.08 -7.01 -7.14
N PHE A 150 -10.25 -6.21 -7.81
CA PHE A 150 -10.64 -5.60 -9.09
C PHE A 150 -10.86 -6.64 -10.18
N GLN A 151 -10.03 -7.69 -10.24
CA GLN A 151 -10.20 -8.74 -11.23
C GLN A 151 -11.49 -9.53 -10.98
N ALA A 152 -11.79 -9.86 -9.72
CA ALA A 152 -13.02 -10.50 -9.33
C ALA A 152 -14.24 -9.61 -9.61
N ALA A 153 -14.19 -8.32 -9.30
CA ALA A 153 -15.26 -7.38 -9.61
C ALA A 153 -15.53 -7.25 -11.13
N LYS A 154 -14.49 -7.31 -11.96
CA LYS A 154 -14.64 -7.34 -13.43
C LYS A 154 -15.35 -8.61 -13.89
N ASN A 155 -14.91 -9.76 -13.38
CA ASN A 155 -15.41 -11.07 -13.81
C ASN A 155 -16.81 -11.39 -13.27
N GLU A 156 -17.08 -11.03 -12.01
CA GLU A 156 -18.27 -11.46 -11.27
C GLU A 156 -19.35 -10.37 -11.19
N ALA A 157 -18.97 -9.09 -11.23
CA ALA A 157 -19.89 -7.96 -11.02
C ALA A 157 -19.95 -6.99 -12.21
N GLY A 158 -19.36 -7.34 -13.35
CA GLY A 158 -19.44 -6.55 -14.58
C GLY A 158 -18.77 -5.17 -14.45
N LEU A 159 -17.76 -5.02 -13.61
CA LEU A 159 -17.09 -3.73 -13.36
C LEU A 159 -16.55 -3.09 -14.65
N ALA A 160 -16.09 -3.89 -15.62
CA ALA A 160 -15.62 -3.44 -16.92
C ALA A 160 -16.63 -3.67 -18.06
N SER A 161 -17.82 -4.21 -17.76
CA SER A 161 -18.84 -4.60 -18.74
C SER A 161 -19.90 -3.51 -18.89
N TYR A 162 -19.48 -2.30 -19.27
CA TYR A 162 -20.37 -1.18 -19.55
C TYR A 162 -20.06 -0.52 -20.90
N GLN A 163 -21.06 0.14 -21.48
CA GLN A 163 -20.90 0.94 -22.72
C GLN A 163 -21.31 2.40 -22.51
N VAL A 164 -21.40 2.85 -21.25
CA VAL A 164 -21.81 4.21 -20.92
C VAL A 164 -20.74 5.22 -21.34
N ARG A 165 -21.20 6.39 -21.79
CA ARG A 165 -20.34 7.49 -22.29
C ARG A 165 -20.46 8.78 -21.50
N ASP A 166 -21.30 8.79 -20.47
CA ASP A 166 -21.51 9.92 -19.56
C ASP A 166 -20.89 9.61 -18.19
N TYR A 167 -20.32 10.63 -17.55
CA TYR A 167 -19.66 10.50 -16.24
C TYR A 167 -20.64 10.04 -15.15
N THR A 168 -21.86 10.57 -15.13
CA THR A 168 -22.86 10.21 -14.12
C THR A 168 -23.30 8.76 -14.31
N ALA A 169 -23.54 8.35 -15.55
CA ALA A 169 -23.85 6.96 -15.88
C ALA A 169 -22.71 6.00 -15.49
N TRP A 170 -21.47 6.38 -15.79
CA TRP A 170 -20.27 5.63 -15.39
C TRP A 170 -20.15 5.52 -13.87
N TYR A 171 -20.27 6.63 -13.16
CA TYR A 171 -20.15 6.66 -11.70
C TYR A 171 -21.22 5.78 -11.03
N ARG A 172 -22.46 5.81 -11.51
CA ARG A 172 -23.54 4.93 -11.04
C ARG A 172 -23.21 3.46 -11.30
N HIS A 173 -22.75 3.12 -12.50
CA HIS A 173 -22.37 1.75 -12.87
C HIS A 173 -21.27 1.20 -11.97
N ILE A 174 -20.15 1.93 -11.84
CA ILE A 174 -19.03 1.54 -11.01
C ILE A 174 -19.47 1.37 -9.55
N THR A 175 -20.29 2.27 -9.02
CA THR A 175 -20.80 2.17 -7.65
C THR A 175 -21.62 0.90 -7.44
N LEU A 176 -22.55 0.60 -8.35
CA LEU A 176 -23.40 -0.59 -8.26
C LEU A 176 -22.61 -1.90 -8.46
N ALA A 177 -21.66 -1.93 -9.39
CA ALA A 177 -20.78 -3.08 -9.60
C ALA A 177 -19.90 -3.36 -8.37
N MET A 178 -19.31 -2.30 -7.77
CA MET A 178 -18.52 -2.44 -6.54
C MET A 178 -19.39 -2.89 -5.36
N LEU A 179 -20.63 -2.41 -5.25
CA LEU A 179 -21.58 -2.86 -4.22
C LEU A 179 -21.95 -4.33 -4.39
N ALA A 180 -22.26 -4.75 -5.62
CA ALA A 180 -22.56 -6.14 -5.93
C ALA A 180 -21.37 -7.06 -5.63
N HIS A 181 -20.16 -6.64 -6.00
CA HIS A 181 -18.95 -7.39 -5.66
C HIS A 181 -18.75 -7.51 -4.15
N ALA A 182 -18.89 -6.41 -3.40
CA ALA A 182 -18.77 -6.42 -1.94
C ALA A 182 -19.76 -7.40 -1.29
N TYR A 183 -21.00 -7.45 -1.78
CA TYR A 183 -22.01 -8.41 -1.32
C TYR A 183 -21.58 -9.86 -1.60
N LEU A 184 -21.10 -10.16 -2.81
CA LEU A 184 -20.62 -11.50 -3.18
C LEU A 184 -19.42 -11.93 -2.31
N SER A 185 -18.45 -11.05 -2.11
CA SER A 185 -17.28 -11.31 -1.26
C SER A 185 -17.67 -11.59 0.19
N ALA A 186 -18.58 -10.79 0.77
CA ALA A 186 -19.05 -10.98 2.14
C ALA A 186 -19.83 -12.29 2.31
N THR A 187 -20.65 -12.65 1.32
CA THR A 187 -21.42 -13.91 1.31
C THR A 187 -20.47 -15.11 1.25
N ARG A 188 -19.47 -15.08 0.35
CA ARG A 188 -18.45 -16.14 0.22
C ARG A 188 -17.67 -16.33 1.52
N ALA A 189 -17.18 -15.23 2.11
CA ALA A 189 -16.43 -15.26 3.37
C ALA A 189 -17.26 -15.75 4.57
N SER A 190 -18.59 -15.64 4.51
CA SER A 190 -19.49 -16.16 5.55
C SER A 190 -19.79 -17.64 5.35
N ALA A 191 -19.90 -18.10 4.09
CA ALA A 191 -20.13 -19.50 3.75
C ALA A 191 -18.91 -20.39 4.03
N GLU A 192 -17.69 -19.88 3.88
CA GLU A 192 -16.45 -20.62 4.18
C GLU A 192 -16.21 -20.83 5.69
N LYS A 193 -16.95 -20.13 6.55
CA LYS A 193 -16.84 -20.23 8.02
C LYS A 193 -17.86 -21.19 8.65
N GLY A 194 -18.83 -21.70 7.89
CA GLY A 194 -19.84 -22.66 8.33
C GLY A 194 -19.49 -24.07 7.90
#